data_AF-A0A672HXH5-F1
#
_entry.id   AF-A0A672HXH5-F1
#
_cell.length_a   1.000
_cell.length_b   1.000
_cell.length_c   1.000
_cell.angle_alpha   90.00
_cell.angle_beta   90.00
_cell.angle_gamma   90.00
#
_symmetry.space_group_name_H-M   'P 1'
#
loop_
_entity.id
_entity.type
_entity.pdbx_description
1 polymer ?
#
loop_
_entity_poly.entity_id
_entity_poly.type
_entity_poly.pdbx_seq_one_letter_code
_entity_poly.pdbx_strand_id
1 'polypeptide(L)'
;MNIQSTINKEVFIPQGERLLVAVEVWRRQRKRMSFLPVGAKDYSTFICVSVTNTKPHQLLITKVKQFGGSSSFVRRSQWTVEQLQQVNGINPKKDTPEFDLVFDNTVDKWVTCSSAEKCMFVQILNLRRYDPPKKTEFTNCHSKLTGGQTWHRAMGGAMGKLVQTMNVSVGKRGDTLSLAEDKTVELLQKAQQFADTAHMVT
;
A
#
# COMPACT_ATOMS: atom_id res chain seq x y z
N MET A 1 -5.34 -5.73 16.40
CA MET A 1 -4.28 -4.96 15.69
C MET A 1 -4.70 -4.82 14.24
N ASN A 2 -4.65 -3.63 13.62
CA ASN A 2 -5.13 -3.43 12.25
C ASN A 2 -4.04 -3.89 11.24
N ILE A 3 -4.35 -4.90 10.43
CA ILE A 3 -3.44 -5.51 9.45
C ILE A 3 -2.80 -4.48 8.51
N GLN A 4 -3.56 -3.47 8.06
CA GLN A 4 -3.03 -2.42 7.20
C GLN A 4 -1.96 -1.58 7.91
N SER A 5 -2.16 -1.29 9.21
CA SER A 5 -1.16 -0.55 9.98
C SER A 5 0.12 -1.37 10.19
N THR A 6 0.01 -2.68 10.37
CA THR A 6 1.17 -3.55 10.53
C THR A 6 1.96 -3.63 9.22
N ILE A 7 1.28 -3.91 8.12
CA ILE A 7 1.88 -3.91 6.77
C ILE A 7 2.56 -2.58 6.47
N ASN A 8 1.92 -1.45 6.75
CA ASN A 8 2.51 -0.13 6.51
C ASN A 8 3.86 0.04 7.25
N LYS A 9 3.87 -0.28 8.55
CA LYS A 9 5.05 -0.13 9.40
C LYS A 9 6.19 -1.06 9.01
N GLU A 10 5.89 -2.31 8.66
CA GLU A 10 6.91 -3.31 8.37
C GLU A 10 7.41 -3.25 6.93
N VAL A 11 6.55 -2.87 5.98
CA VAL A 11 6.84 -3.00 4.55
C VAL A 11 7.08 -1.67 3.86
N PHE A 12 6.32 -0.62 4.18
CA PHE A 12 6.28 0.61 3.36
C PHE A 12 7.07 1.76 3.99
N ILE A 13 6.90 2.02 5.28
CA ILE A 13 7.65 3.06 6.00
C ILE A 13 9.18 2.86 5.87
N PRO A 14 9.75 1.64 6.05
CA PRO A 14 11.20 1.45 5.95
C PRO A 14 11.75 1.69 4.54
N GLN A 15 10.88 1.72 3.52
CA GLN A 15 11.23 1.94 2.13
C GLN A 15 10.95 3.39 1.67
N GLY A 16 10.61 4.29 2.61
CA GLY A 16 10.29 5.68 2.27
C GLY A 16 9.00 5.81 1.46
N GLU A 17 8.05 4.90 1.66
CA GLU A 17 6.75 4.90 0.99
C GLU A 17 5.61 5.14 1.99
N ARG A 18 4.51 5.75 1.52
CA ARG A 18 3.24 5.84 2.25
C ARG A 18 2.23 4.89 1.65
N LEU A 19 1.77 3.91 2.44
CA LEU A 19 0.68 3.02 2.05
C LEU A 19 -0.63 3.80 1.94
N LEU A 20 -1.31 3.70 0.80
CA LEU A 20 -2.64 4.27 0.56
C LEU A 20 -3.75 3.26 0.85
N VAL A 21 -3.57 2.01 0.42
CA VAL A 21 -4.51 0.91 0.67
C VAL A 21 -3.79 -0.43 0.59
N ALA A 22 -4.22 -1.39 1.40
CA ALA A 22 -3.89 -2.79 1.25
C ALA A 22 -5.18 -3.62 1.29
N VAL A 23 -5.39 -4.44 0.25
CA VAL A 23 -6.52 -5.39 0.18
C VAL A 23 -5.99 -6.81 0.21
N GLU A 24 -6.59 -7.65 1.03
CA GLU A 24 -6.33 -9.10 0.98
C GLU A 24 -6.98 -9.68 -0.27
N VAL A 25 -6.27 -10.59 -0.94
CA VAL A 25 -6.69 -11.17 -2.22
C VAL A 25 -6.46 -12.67 -2.32
N TRP A 26 -7.35 -13.33 -3.07
CA TRP A 26 -7.22 -14.71 -3.50
C TRP A 26 -7.13 -14.82 -5.01
N ARG A 27 -6.41 -15.86 -5.48
CA ARG A 27 -6.36 -16.17 -6.91
C ARG A 27 -7.73 -16.69 -7.35
N ARG A 28 -8.36 -16.02 -8.32
CA ARG A 28 -9.71 -16.37 -8.80
C ARG A 28 -9.84 -17.80 -9.31
N GLN A 29 -8.83 -18.30 -10.03
CA GLN A 29 -8.49 -19.70 -10.26
C GLN A 29 -7.51 -19.77 -11.46
N ARG A 30 -6.51 -20.66 -11.37
CA ARG A 30 -6.01 -21.38 -12.55
C ARG A 30 -6.97 -22.55 -12.75
N LYS A 31 -7.30 -22.91 -14.00
CA LYS A 31 -8.13 -24.08 -14.36
C LYS A 31 -7.96 -25.22 -13.35
N ARG A 32 -9.09 -25.66 -12.77
CA ARG A 32 -9.23 -26.82 -11.90
C ARG A 32 -8.52 -28.04 -12.49
N MET A 33 -7.34 -28.40 -11.97
CA MET A 33 -6.77 -29.75 -12.08
C MET A 33 -7.29 -30.52 -10.87
N SER A 34 -8.31 -31.35 -11.09
CA SER A 34 -9.11 -32.02 -10.06
C SER A 34 -8.51 -33.33 -9.56
N PHE A 35 -7.19 -33.41 -9.29
CA PHE A 35 -6.56 -34.68 -8.88
C PHE A 35 -5.49 -34.59 -7.79
N LEU A 36 -5.27 -33.42 -7.17
CA LEU A 36 -4.38 -33.31 -6.01
C LEU A 36 -5.11 -32.60 -4.88
N PRO A 37 -5.00 -33.07 -3.61
CA PRO A 37 -5.44 -32.29 -2.48
C PRO A 37 -4.67 -30.98 -2.55
N VAL A 38 -5.36 -29.89 -2.86
CA VAL A 38 -4.74 -28.56 -2.84
C VAL A 38 -4.39 -28.31 -1.39
N GLY A 39 -3.15 -28.60 -1.01
CA GLY A 39 -2.61 -28.21 0.27
C GLY A 39 -2.96 -26.74 0.46
N ALA A 40 -3.73 -26.44 1.52
CA ALA A 40 -4.14 -25.08 1.82
C ALA A 40 -2.89 -24.21 1.75
N LYS A 41 -2.88 -23.24 0.85
CA LYS A 41 -1.74 -22.34 0.73
C LYS A 41 -1.60 -21.63 2.07
N ASP A 42 -0.53 -21.93 2.78
CA ASP A 42 -0.26 -21.36 4.09
C ASP A 42 0.34 -19.95 3.95
N TYR A 43 -0.39 -19.09 3.25
CA TYR A 43 -0.05 -17.67 3.13
C TYR A 43 -1.26 -16.83 2.76
N SER A 44 -1.36 -15.65 3.36
CA SER A 44 -2.21 -14.56 2.91
C SER A 44 -1.48 -13.72 1.86
N THR A 45 -2.20 -13.23 0.86
CA THR A 45 -1.66 -12.33 -0.17
C THR A 45 -2.38 -11.00 -0.12
N PHE A 46 -1.63 -9.91 -0.19
CA PHE A 46 -2.15 -8.57 -0.22
C PHE A 46 -1.69 -7.86 -1.49
N ILE A 47 -2.57 -7.06 -2.09
CA ILE A 47 -2.20 -6.07 -3.10
C ILE A 47 -2.30 -4.71 -2.45
N CYS A 48 -1.20 -3.99 -2.49
CA CYS A 48 -1.02 -2.70 -1.84
C CYS A 48 -0.80 -1.62 -2.89
N VAL A 49 -1.35 -0.43 -2.66
CA VAL A 49 -1.00 0.79 -3.41
C VAL A 49 -0.29 1.73 -2.46
N SER A 50 0.88 2.23 -2.86
CA SER A 50 1.69 3.17 -2.09
C SER A 50 2.17 4.33 -2.97
N VAL A 51 2.63 5.40 -2.31
CA VAL A 51 3.28 6.54 -2.96
C VAL A 51 4.67 6.75 -2.36
N THR A 52 5.66 7.04 -3.19
CA THR A 52 7.01 7.38 -2.72
C THR A 52 7.02 8.74 -2.00
N ASN A 53 7.82 8.87 -0.94
CA ASN A 53 7.98 10.14 -0.22
C ASN A 53 9.00 11.06 -0.90
N THR A 54 9.88 10.51 -1.73
CA THR A 54 10.83 11.26 -2.55
C THR A 54 10.14 11.89 -3.76
N LYS A 55 10.69 13.01 -4.24
CA LYS A 55 10.25 13.64 -5.49
C LYS A 55 11.06 13.07 -6.67
N PRO A 56 10.44 12.81 -7.84
CA PRO A 56 9.00 12.91 -8.10
C PRO A 56 8.20 11.83 -7.37
N HIS A 57 7.00 12.18 -6.88
CA HIS A 57 6.12 11.23 -6.21
C HIS A 57 5.62 10.20 -7.23
N GLN A 58 5.88 8.92 -6.97
CA GLN A 58 5.52 7.82 -7.84
C GLN A 58 4.54 6.89 -7.12
N LEU A 59 3.47 6.49 -7.83
CA LEU A 59 2.54 5.48 -7.34
C LEU A 59 3.03 4.08 -7.69
N LEU A 60 3.00 3.19 -6.72
CA LEU A 60 3.46 1.81 -6.83
C LEU A 60 2.36 0.83 -6.44
N ILE A 61 2.28 -0.28 -7.16
CA ILE A 61 1.44 -1.43 -6.83
C ILE A 61 2.37 -2.52 -6.33
N THR A 62 2.24 -2.92 -5.08
CA THR A 62 3.12 -3.90 -4.45
C THR A 62 2.32 -5.12 -4.01
N LYS A 63 2.78 -6.30 -4.40
CA LYS A 63 2.25 -7.57 -3.92
C LYS A 63 3.02 -8.02 -2.69
N VAL A 64 2.31 -8.19 -1.60
CA VAL A 64 2.85 -8.59 -0.30
C VAL A 64 2.28 -9.95 0.08
N LYS A 65 3.07 -10.78 0.75
CA LYS A 65 2.61 -12.04 1.33
C LYS A 65 2.96 -12.13 2.80
N GLN A 66 2.07 -12.74 3.56
CA GLN A 66 2.33 -13.20 4.92
C GLN A 66 2.25 -14.71 4.92
N PHE A 67 3.32 -15.40 5.32
CA PHE A 67 3.36 -16.86 5.37
C PHE A 67 2.84 -17.36 6.72
N GLY A 68 2.12 -18.48 6.73
CA GLY A 68 1.67 -19.07 7.98
C GLY A 68 2.83 -19.47 8.86
N GLY A 69 2.59 -19.38 10.18
CA GLY A 69 3.65 -19.47 11.19
C GLY A 69 4.60 -18.26 11.24
N SER A 70 4.47 -17.29 10.32
CA SER A 70 5.26 -16.06 10.33
C SER A 70 4.40 -14.83 10.57
N SER A 71 4.88 -13.94 11.43
CA SER A 71 4.30 -12.61 11.60
C SER A 71 4.77 -11.62 10.54
N SER A 72 5.82 -11.95 9.78
CA SER A 72 6.46 -11.00 8.87
C SER A 72 5.83 -10.97 7.49
N PHE A 73 5.85 -9.78 6.90
CA PHE A 73 5.39 -9.53 5.54
C PHE A 73 6.57 -9.49 4.56
N VAL A 74 6.38 -10.15 3.41
CA VAL A 74 7.40 -10.23 2.35
C VAL A 74 6.85 -9.64 1.06
N ARG A 75 7.55 -8.63 0.50
CA ARG A 75 7.29 -8.13 -0.86
C ARG A 75 7.65 -9.21 -1.88
N ARG A 76 6.74 -9.51 -2.80
CA ARG A 76 6.92 -10.54 -3.83
C ARG A 76 7.08 -9.97 -5.23
N SER A 77 6.40 -8.88 -5.51
CA SER A 77 6.47 -8.19 -6.80
C SER A 77 6.05 -6.75 -6.59
N GLN A 78 6.57 -5.86 -7.42
CA GLN A 78 6.21 -4.45 -7.42
C GLN A 78 6.15 -3.96 -8.86
N TRP A 79 5.19 -3.11 -9.13
CA TRP A 79 4.97 -2.49 -10.42
C TRP A 79 4.75 -1.00 -10.23
N THR A 80 5.20 -0.20 -11.18
CA THR A 80 4.77 1.19 -11.24
C THR A 80 3.33 1.21 -11.75
N VAL A 81 2.59 2.23 -11.32
CA VAL A 81 1.22 2.45 -11.77
C VAL A 81 1.15 2.77 -13.29
N GLU A 82 2.26 3.18 -13.90
CA GLU A 82 2.42 3.39 -15.35
C GLU A 82 2.47 2.08 -16.15
N GLN A 83 2.98 1.00 -15.55
CA GLN A 83 3.00 -0.33 -16.16
C GLN A 83 1.61 -0.97 -16.19
N LEU A 84 0.63 -0.42 -15.46
CA LEU A 84 -0.74 -0.91 -15.44
C LEU A 84 -1.50 -0.41 -16.67
N GLN A 85 -1.74 -1.31 -17.63
CA GLN A 85 -2.48 -1.00 -18.85
C GLN A 85 -3.98 -0.95 -18.60
N GLN A 86 -4.52 -1.91 -17.84
CA GLN A 86 -5.96 -2.06 -17.69
C GLN A 86 -6.32 -2.62 -16.31
N VAL A 87 -7.44 -2.14 -15.77
CA VAL A 87 -8.16 -2.73 -14.65
C VAL A 87 -9.48 -3.29 -15.18
N ASN A 88 -9.68 -4.59 -15.05
CA ASN A 88 -10.90 -5.26 -15.48
C ASN A 88 -11.76 -5.59 -14.25
N GLY A 89 -12.91 -4.94 -14.11
CA GLY A 89 -13.87 -5.16 -13.02
C GLY A 89 -14.70 -6.43 -13.12
N ILE A 90 -14.47 -7.25 -14.16
CA ILE A 90 -15.09 -8.54 -14.50
C ILE A 90 -16.57 -8.46 -14.87
N ASN A 91 -17.40 -7.79 -14.07
CA ASN A 91 -18.83 -7.70 -14.31
C ASN A 91 -19.33 -6.24 -14.19
N PRO A 92 -19.74 -5.59 -15.30
CA PRO A 92 -20.26 -4.23 -15.25
C PRO A 92 -21.70 -4.15 -14.71
N LYS A 93 -22.43 -5.26 -14.67
CA LYS A 93 -23.84 -5.31 -14.27
C LYS A 93 -24.05 -5.73 -12.82
N LYS A 94 -23.05 -6.35 -12.20
CA LYS A 94 -23.11 -6.84 -10.83
C LYS A 94 -21.87 -6.41 -10.06
N ASP A 95 -22.07 -5.93 -8.85
CA ASP A 95 -20.97 -5.66 -7.95
C ASP A 95 -20.42 -6.98 -7.39
N THR A 96 -19.20 -7.33 -7.77
CA THR A 96 -18.54 -8.57 -7.39
C THR A 96 -17.15 -8.30 -6.80
N PRO A 97 -16.54 -9.20 -6.01
CA PRO A 97 -15.21 -8.97 -5.45
C PRO A 97 -14.06 -9.22 -6.45
N GLU A 98 -14.35 -9.63 -7.68
CA GLU A 98 -13.30 -9.99 -8.64
C GLU A 98 -12.79 -8.81 -9.48
N PHE A 99 -11.48 -8.78 -9.73
CA PHE A 99 -10.83 -7.87 -10.67
C PHE A 99 -9.54 -8.43 -11.26
N ASP A 100 -9.17 -8.01 -12.47
CA ASP A 100 -7.85 -8.28 -13.05
C ASP A 100 -7.04 -6.99 -13.15
N LEU A 101 -5.74 -7.12 -12.84
CA LEU A 101 -4.73 -6.13 -13.16
C LEU A 101 -3.96 -6.61 -14.39
N VAL A 102 -4.02 -5.85 -15.47
CA VAL A 102 -3.32 -6.15 -16.72
C VAL A 102 -2.14 -5.20 -16.81
N PHE A 103 -0.95 -5.78 -16.73
CA PHE A 103 0.33 -5.09 -16.94
C PHE A 103 0.87 -5.44 -18.31
N ASP A 104 1.90 -4.71 -18.78
CA ASP A 104 2.50 -4.92 -20.11
C ASP A 104 2.86 -6.40 -20.38
N ASN A 105 3.32 -7.14 -19.36
CA ASN A 105 3.84 -8.50 -19.52
C ASN A 105 3.06 -9.58 -18.76
N THR A 106 2.10 -9.19 -17.91
CA THR A 106 1.43 -10.14 -17.01
C THR A 106 -0.02 -9.73 -16.73
N VAL A 107 -0.87 -10.73 -16.49
CA VAL A 107 -2.23 -10.53 -16.01
C VAL A 107 -2.37 -11.16 -14.63
N ASP A 108 -2.72 -10.34 -13.65
CA ASP A 108 -2.85 -10.72 -12.26
C ASP A 108 -4.33 -10.73 -11.85
N LYS A 109 -4.89 -11.94 -11.77
CA LYS A 109 -6.32 -12.18 -11.51
C LYS A 109 -6.60 -12.40 -10.04
N TRP A 110 -7.47 -11.57 -9.46
CA TRP A 110 -7.70 -11.49 -8.02
C TRP A 110 -9.18 -11.45 -7.62
N VAL A 111 -9.43 -11.80 -6.37
CA VAL A 111 -10.71 -11.73 -5.67
C VAL A 111 -10.44 -11.14 -4.29
N THR A 112 -11.16 -10.09 -3.89
CA THR A 112 -11.11 -9.51 -2.52
C THR A 112 -12.10 -10.18 -1.57
N CYS A 113 -12.12 -9.81 -0.28
CA CYS A 113 -13.12 -10.32 0.68
C CYS A 113 -14.52 -9.79 0.37
N SER A 114 -14.59 -8.58 -0.19
CA SER A 114 -15.85 -7.92 -0.53
C SER A 114 -15.73 -7.07 -1.79
N SER A 115 -16.87 -6.80 -2.44
CA SER A 115 -16.94 -5.87 -3.56
C SER A 115 -16.64 -4.42 -3.14
N ALA A 116 -16.89 -4.06 -1.87
CA ALA A 116 -16.54 -2.76 -1.31
C ALA A 116 -15.03 -2.53 -1.23
N GLU A 117 -14.24 -3.54 -0.84
CA GLU A 117 -12.77 -3.47 -0.86
C GLU A 117 -12.23 -3.33 -2.28
N LYS A 118 -12.78 -4.09 -3.23
CA LYS A 118 -12.47 -3.92 -4.66
C LYS A 118 -12.73 -2.48 -5.08
N CYS A 119 -13.89 -1.93 -4.70
CA CYS A 119 -14.29 -0.58 -5.04
C CYS A 119 -13.30 0.47 -4.53
N MET A 120 -12.94 0.39 -3.25
CA MET A 120 -11.96 1.28 -2.64
C MET A 120 -10.60 1.21 -3.35
N PHE A 121 -10.11 0.00 -3.62
CA PHE A 121 -8.84 -0.23 -4.30
C PHE A 121 -8.81 0.34 -5.73
N VAL A 122 -9.83 0.03 -6.53
CA VAL A 122 -9.94 0.50 -7.93
C VAL A 122 -10.09 2.02 -7.99
N GLN A 123 -10.83 2.62 -7.06
CA GLN A 123 -10.97 4.08 -6.98
C GLN A 123 -9.64 4.77 -6.67
N ILE A 124 -8.84 4.24 -5.74
CA ILE A 124 -7.50 4.80 -5.44
C ILE A 124 -6.61 4.73 -6.68
N LEU A 125 -6.67 3.64 -7.46
CA LEU A 125 -5.94 3.53 -8.73
C LEU A 125 -6.44 4.49 -9.82
N ASN A 126 -7.72 4.89 -9.77
CA ASN A 126 -8.35 5.80 -10.73
C ASN A 126 -8.16 7.28 -10.37
N LEU A 127 -7.98 7.61 -9.09
CA LEU A 127 -7.78 8.98 -8.59
C LEU A 127 -6.41 9.61 -8.97
N ARG A 128 -5.78 9.14 -10.05
CA ARG A 128 -4.57 9.73 -10.62
C ARG A 128 -4.89 11.17 -11.00
N ARG A 129 -4.32 12.12 -10.26
CA ARG A 129 -4.49 13.55 -10.54
C ARG A 129 -3.56 14.07 -11.63
N TYR A 130 -2.58 13.26 -12.03
CA TYR A 130 -1.65 13.58 -13.10
C TYR A 130 -2.02 12.78 -14.34
N ASP A 131 -2.22 13.49 -15.45
CA ASP A 131 -2.49 12.97 -16.78
C ASP A 131 -1.26 12.19 -17.27
N PRO A 132 -1.21 10.86 -17.11
CA PRO A 132 -0.02 10.10 -17.44
C PRO A 132 0.04 9.94 -18.97
N PRO A 133 1.24 9.85 -19.57
CA PRO A 133 1.38 9.67 -21.02
C PRO A 133 0.70 8.39 -21.53
N LYS A 134 0.47 7.40 -20.66
CA LYS A 134 -0.28 6.18 -20.94
C LYS A 134 -1.45 6.05 -19.95
N LYS A 135 -2.68 6.20 -20.46
CA LYS A 135 -3.91 6.11 -19.65
C LYS A 135 -4.24 4.65 -19.36
N THR A 136 -4.41 4.32 -18.07
CA THR A 136 -4.95 3.01 -17.68
C THR A 136 -6.43 2.91 -18.03
N GLU A 137 -6.82 1.82 -18.69
CA GLU A 137 -8.20 1.57 -19.08
C GLU A 137 -8.97 0.87 -17.95
N PHE A 138 -10.16 1.36 -17.60
CA PHE A 138 -11.04 0.73 -16.63
C PHE A 138 -12.21 0.09 -17.38
N THR A 139 -12.25 -1.23 -17.43
CA THR A 139 -13.19 -2.03 -18.24
C THR A 139 -14.05 -2.92 -17.37
N ASN A 140 -15.27 -3.25 -17.81
CA ASN A 140 -16.21 -4.12 -17.08
C ASN A 140 -16.41 -3.72 -15.61
N CYS A 141 -16.21 -2.44 -15.31
CA CYS A 141 -16.40 -1.88 -13.99
C CYS A 141 -17.88 -1.54 -13.82
N HIS A 142 -18.51 -2.04 -12.77
CA HIS A 142 -19.84 -1.60 -12.37
C HIS A 142 -19.87 -0.08 -12.19
N SER A 143 -20.97 0.58 -12.54
CA SER A 143 -21.08 2.05 -12.55
C SER A 143 -20.74 2.73 -11.21
N LYS A 144 -20.90 2.03 -10.08
CA LYS A 144 -20.44 2.49 -8.75
C LYS A 144 -18.91 2.69 -8.63
N LEU A 145 -18.13 2.02 -9.48
CA LEU A 145 -16.66 2.13 -9.55
C LEU A 145 -16.21 3.34 -10.37
N THR A 146 -17.04 3.77 -11.34
CA THR A 146 -16.68 4.76 -12.37
C THR A 146 -17.54 6.02 -12.35
N GLY A 147 -18.66 6.05 -11.61
CA GLY A 147 -19.67 7.10 -11.70
C GLY A 147 -20.16 7.64 -10.36
N GLY A 148 -19.85 8.93 -10.13
CA GLY A 148 -20.59 9.82 -9.23
C GLY A 148 -19.70 10.82 -8.51
N GLN A 149 -19.72 12.10 -8.94
CA GLN A 149 -19.10 13.23 -8.22
C GLN A 149 -19.45 13.27 -6.72
N THR A 150 -20.60 12.69 -6.35
CA THR A 150 -21.08 12.46 -4.98
C THR A 150 -20.21 11.50 -4.16
N TRP A 151 -19.74 10.39 -4.72
CA TRP A 151 -18.81 9.46 -4.04
C TRP A 151 -17.40 10.05 -3.95
N HIS A 152 -16.94 10.76 -4.98
CA HIS A 152 -15.66 11.48 -4.94
C HIS A 152 -15.63 12.54 -3.83
N ARG A 153 -16.76 13.20 -3.53
CA ARG A 153 -16.89 14.17 -2.44
C ARG A 153 -16.98 13.50 -1.07
N ALA A 154 -17.78 12.43 -0.93
CA ALA A 154 -17.96 11.71 0.34
C ALA A 154 -16.69 10.95 0.77
N MET A 155 -16.07 10.19 -0.14
CA MET A 155 -14.79 9.54 0.11
C MET A 155 -13.61 10.51 0.04
N GLY A 156 -13.68 11.60 -0.72
CA GLY A 156 -12.66 12.66 -0.66
C GLY A 156 -12.54 13.28 0.73
N GLY A 157 -13.69 13.46 1.41
CA GLY A 157 -13.74 13.87 2.81
C GLY A 157 -13.24 12.78 3.76
N ALA A 158 -13.69 11.53 3.60
CA ALA A 158 -13.28 10.42 4.48
C ALA A 158 -11.81 10.01 4.32
N MET A 159 -11.32 9.94 3.08
CA MET A 159 -9.94 9.64 2.73
C MET A 159 -9.03 10.84 3.00
N GLY A 160 -9.50 12.07 2.79
CA GLY A 160 -8.81 13.27 3.28
C GLY A 160 -8.60 13.21 4.78
N LYS A 161 -9.64 12.81 5.55
CA LYS A 161 -9.55 12.61 7.00
C LYS A 161 -8.64 11.44 7.37
N LEU A 162 -8.66 10.32 6.64
CA LEU A 162 -7.82 9.15 6.90
C LEU A 162 -6.34 9.46 6.63
N VAL A 163 -6.03 10.08 5.48
CA VAL A 163 -4.69 10.54 5.09
C VAL A 163 -4.21 11.64 6.02
N GLN A 164 -5.05 12.59 6.41
CA GLN A 164 -4.69 13.65 7.36
C GLN A 164 -4.51 13.10 8.78
N THR A 165 -5.32 12.13 9.22
CA THR A 165 -5.13 11.45 10.52
C THR A 165 -3.83 10.65 10.53
N MET A 166 -3.51 9.94 9.44
CA MET A 166 -2.22 9.26 9.29
C MET A 166 -1.05 10.24 9.19
N ASN A 167 -1.16 11.34 8.44
CA ASN A 167 -0.11 12.36 8.36
C ASN A 167 0.09 13.07 9.71
N VAL A 168 -0.97 13.38 10.46
CA VAL A 168 -0.86 14.03 11.78
C VAL A 168 -0.23 13.09 12.82
N SER A 169 -0.57 11.80 12.78
CA SER A 169 0.02 10.81 13.70
C SER A 169 1.42 10.35 13.27
N VAL A 170 1.85 10.59 12.04
CA VAL A 170 3.24 10.40 11.57
C VAL A 170 4.08 11.65 11.82
N GLY A 171 3.57 12.84 11.50
CA GLY A 171 4.26 14.13 11.74
C GLY A 171 4.56 14.37 13.21
N LYS A 172 3.58 14.14 14.09
CA LYS A 172 3.79 14.23 15.55
C LYS A 172 4.84 13.25 16.09
N ARG A 173 5.10 12.13 15.39
CA ARG A 173 6.18 11.20 15.77
C ARG A 173 7.53 11.59 15.18
N GLY A 174 7.55 12.20 13.99
CA GLY A 174 8.76 12.76 13.38
C GLY A 174 9.33 13.92 14.18
N ASP A 175 8.49 14.84 14.64
CA ASP A 175 8.92 16.01 15.42
C ASP A 175 9.47 15.60 16.80
N THR A 176 8.86 14.59 17.45
CA THR A 176 9.37 14.05 18.72
C THR A 176 10.65 13.24 18.55
N LEU A 177 10.83 12.59 17.40
CA LEU A 177 12.04 11.81 17.11
C LEU A 177 13.21 12.74 16.83
N SER A 178 13.01 13.79 16.02
CA SER A 178 14.02 14.84 15.79
C SER A 178 14.44 15.51 17.10
N LEU A 179 13.49 15.86 17.98
CA LEU A 179 13.82 16.47 19.27
C LEU A 179 14.57 15.50 20.23
N ALA A 180 14.29 14.20 20.13
CA ALA A 180 15.01 13.19 20.91
C ALA A 180 16.43 12.97 20.36
N GLU A 181 16.58 12.93 19.03
CA GLU A 181 17.88 12.82 18.35
C GLU A 181 18.78 14.01 18.70
N ASP A 182 18.26 15.25 18.66
CA ASP A 182 19.02 16.46 19.00
C ASP A 182 19.55 16.44 20.45
N LYS A 183 18.72 15.99 21.41
CA LYS A 183 19.15 15.83 22.81
C LYS A 183 20.21 14.75 22.98
N THR A 184 20.15 13.70 22.16
CA THR A 184 21.12 12.59 22.24
C THR A 184 22.47 13.03 21.67
N VAL A 185 22.47 13.81 20.59
CA VAL A 185 23.68 14.42 20.02
C VAL A 185 24.31 15.42 21.01
N GLU A 186 23.51 16.24 21.68
CA GLU A 186 24.00 17.18 22.70
C GLU A 186 24.64 16.45 23.90
N LEU A 187 24.01 15.36 24.37
CA LEU A 187 24.55 14.55 25.46
C LEU A 187 25.83 13.81 25.06
N LEU A 188 25.92 13.29 23.83
CA LEU A 188 27.14 12.68 23.31
C LEU A 188 28.28 13.69 23.20
N GLN A 189 27.99 14.90 22.75
CA GLN A 189 28.99 15.97 22.65
C GLN A 189 29.50 16.40 24.03
N LYS A 190 28.61 16.49 25.04
CA LYS A 190 29.01 16.75 26.43
C LYS A 190 29.85 15.61 27.00
N ALA A 191 29.43 14.36 26.80
CA ALA A 191 30.18 13.19 27.27
C ALA A 191 31.59 13.14 26.65
N GLN A 192 31.73 13.50 25.38
CA GLN A 192 33.03 13.59 24.71
C GLN A 192 33.91 14.69 25.31
N GLN A 193 33.37 15.88 25.56
CA GLN A 193 34.10 16.96 26.22
C GLN A 193 34.57 16.59 27.64
N PHE A 194 33.75 15.85 28.40
CA PHE A 194 34.15 15.34 29.70
C PHE A 194 35.30 14.32 29.59
N ALA A 195 35.26 13.42 28.61
CA ALA A 195 36.33 12.46 28.36
C ALA A 195 37.64 13.15 27.95
N ASP A 196 37.58 14.13 27.05
CA ASP A 196 38.75 14.89 26.59
C ASP A 196 39.37 15.72 27.74
N THR A 197 38.53 16.29 28.60
CA THR A 197 38.99 17.03 29.79
C THR A 197 39.63 16.09 30.81
N ALA A 198 39.09 14.89 31.01
CA ALA A 198 39.68 13.91 31.93
C ALA A 198 41.06 13.41 31.45
N HIS A 199 41.25 13.27 30.13
CA HIS A 199 42.54 12.88 29.53
C HIS A 199 43.63 13.96 29.63
N MET A 200 43.28 15.23 29.80
CA MET A 200 44.26 16.32 30.00
C MET A 200 44.75 16.49 31.44
N VAL A 201 44.13 15.80 32.41
CA VAL A 201 44.44 15.91 33.86
C VAL A 201 45.20 14.67 34.37
N THR A 202 45.67 13.80 33.47
CA THR A 202 46.54 12.66 33.76
C THR A 202 47.93 12.90 33.21
#